data_AF-A0A953YMS3-F1
#
_entry.id   AF-A0A953YMS3-F1
#
_cell.length_a   1.000
_cell.length_b   1.000
_cell.length_c   1.000
_cell.angle_alpha   90.00
_cell.angle_beta   90.00
_cell.angle_gamma   90.00
#
_symmetry.space_group_name_H-M   'P 1'
#
loop_
_entity.id
_entity.type
_entity.pdbx_description
1 polymer ?
#
loop_
_entity_poly.entity_id
_entity_poly.type
_entity_poly.pdbx_seq_one_letter_code
_entity_poly.pdbx_strand_id
1 'polypeptide(L)'
;MAVTTGTAAIHARTHRLIASRYPTVGVFDDLVAPEDARAAMELESLTNDRLTGALGRLDAIPRADWAVDAPGASLAMAAFLHPAPGGGRFNAAELGAWYAACELESAIGETLYHHTRRLKASAAGFPATIQ
;
A
#
# COMPACT_ATOMS: atom_id res chain seq x y z
N MET A 1 -21.10 -18.13 -5.17
CA MET A 1 -21.77 -17.24 -6.13
C MET A 1 -20.69 -16.50 -6.89
N ALA A 2 -20.63 -16.62 -8.21
CA ALA A 2 -19.64 -15.89 -9.01
C ALA A 2 -19.95 -14.39 -8.94
N VAL A 3 -19.06 -13.61 -8.33
CA VAL A 3 -19.09 -12.15 -8.42
C VAL A 3 -18.74 -11.82 -9.86
N THR A 4 -19.70 -11.28 -10.62
CA THR A 4 -19.43 -10.75 -11.95
C THR A 4 -18.64 -9.46 -11.77
N THR A 5 -17.32 -9.52 -11.91
CA THR A 5 -16.45 -8.35 -11.84
C THR A 5 -16.67 -7.49 -13.08
N GLY A 6 -17.29 -6.33 -12.91
CA GLY A 6 -17.37 -5.32 -13.97
C GLY A 6 -16.06 -4.54 -14.04
N THR A 7 -15.51 -4.37 -15.24
CA THR A 7 -14.32 -3.53 -15.47
C THR A 7 -14.76 -2.17 -15.98
N ALA A 8 -14.24 -1.09 -15.39
CA ALA A 8 -14.41 0.26 -15.87
C ALA A 8 -13.03 0.88 -16.15
N ALA A 9 -12.85 1.43 -17.35
CA ALA A 9 -11.63 2.13 -17.71
C ALA A 9 -11.72 3.60 -17.29
N ILE A 10 -10.73 4.06 -16.51
CA ILE A 10 -10.62 5.45 -16.08
C ILE A 10 -9.51 6.12 -16.88
N HIS A 11 -9.88 7.03 -17.78
CA HIS A 11 -8.94 7.77 -18.64
C HIS A 11 -8.66 9.19 -18.10
N ALA A 12 -8.58 9.32 -16.78
CA ALA A 12 -8.29 10.58 -16.11
C ALA A 12 -7.06 10.43 -15.20
N ARG A 13 -6.40 11.55 -14.90
CA ARG A 13 -5.35 11.57 -13.86
C ARG A 13 -5.99 11.22 -12.52
N THR A 14 -5.37 10.28 -11.80
CA THR A 14 -5.77 9.92 -10.44
C THR A 14 -4.70 10.30 -9.43
N HIS A 15 -5.13 10.60 -8.21
CA HIS A 15 -4.29 10.99 -7.09
C HIS A 15 -4.45 9.99 -5.95
N ARG A 16 -3.34 9.38 -5.52
CA ARG A 16 -3.23 8.67 -4.24
C ARG A 16 -2.20 9.40 -3.40
N LEU A 17 -2.56 9.74 -2.16
CA LEU A 17 -1.62 10.30 -1.21
C LEU A 17 -0.90 9.17 -0.49
N ILE A 18 0.42 9.25 -0.45
CA ILE A 18 1.28 8.29 0.25
C ILE A 18 2.07 9.11 1.26
N ALA A 19 1.97 8.74 2.54
CA ALA A 19 2.77 9.34 3.58
C ALA A 19 4.24 8.97 3.35
N SER A 20 5.05 9.96 2.97
CA SER A 20 6.48 9.80 2.75
C SER A 20 7.21 11.04 3.23
N ARG A 21 8.41 10.87 3.75
CA ARG A 21 9.38 11.96 3.89
C ARG A 21 9.87 12.33 2.48
N TYR A 22 10.03 13.64 2.22
CA TYR A 22 10.59 14.15 0.97
C TYR A 22 11.78 15.08 1.26
N PRO A 23 12.94 14.94 0.59
CA PRO A 23 13.27 13.89 -0.39
C PRO A 23 13.16 12.49 0.22
N THR A 24 12.89 11.49 -0.62
CA THR A 24 12.73 10.10 -0.16
C THR A 24 14.02 9.65 0.48
N VAL A 25 13.94 9.18 1.73
CA VAL A 25 15.05 8.57 2.45
C VAL A 25 14.79 7.07 2.60
N GLY A 26 15.85 6.27 2.57
CA GLY A 26 15.78 4.86 2.89
C GLY A 26 15.36 4.64 4.34
N VAL A 27 14.71 3.50 4.61
CA VAL A 27 14.22 3.16 5.96
C VAL A 27 15.33 3.07 7.00
N PHE A 28 16.59 2.84 6.58
CA PHE A 28 17.74 2.67 7.46
C PHE A 28 18.77 3.81 7.40
N ASP A 29 18.56 4.82 6.55
CA ASP A 29 19.56 5.87 6.27
C ASP A 29 19.99 6.65 7.52
N ASP A 30 19.08 6.82 8.49
CA ASP A 30 19.31 7.51 9.76
C ASP A 30 19.14 6.61 11.00
N LEU A 31 18.94 5.30 10.82
CA LEU A 31 18.62 4.35 11.90
C LEU A 31 19.72 3.32 12.18
N VAL A 32 20.64 3.08 11.25
CA VAL A 32 21.60 1.96 11.33
C VAL A 32 23.02 2.44 11.05
N ALA A 33 24.00 1.95 11.80
CA ALA A 33 25.40 2.22 11.54
C ALA A 33 25.84 1.59 10.19
N PRO A 34 26.78 2.20 9.44
CA PRO A 34 27.18 1.68 8.12
C PRO A 34 27.60 0.20 8.11
N GLU A 35 28.24 -0.28 9.17
CA GLU A 35 28.66 -1.67 9.35
C GLU A 35 27.50 -2.67 9.48
N ASP A 36 26.36 -2.22 10.02
CA ASP A 36 25.18 -3.04 10.28
C ASP A 36 24.15 -2.96 9.13
N ALA A 37 24.34 -2.04 8.18
CA ALA A 37 23.39 -1.76 7.11
C ALA A 37 23.00 -3.01 6.31
N ARG A 38 23.97 -3.87 6.00
CA ARG A 38 23.70 -5.12 5.27
C ARG A 38 22.80 -6.07 6.06
N ALA A 39 23.06 -6.24 7.36
CA ALA A 39 22.26 -7.11 8.21
C ALA A 39 20.83 -6.57 8.36
N ALA A 40 20.67 -5.25 8.47
CA ALA A 40 19.36 -4.61 8.52
C ALA A 40 18.57 -4.81 7.22
N MET A 41 19.21 -4.65 6.06
CA MET A 41 18.58 -4.91 4.76
C MET A 41 18.19 -6.39 4.58
N GLU A 42 19.02 -7.33 5.03
CA GLU A 42 18.69 -8.76 5.01
C GLU A 42 17.47 -9.06 5.88
N LEU A 43 17.41 -8.51 7.10
CA LEU A 43 16.24 -8.65 7.99
C LEU A 43 14.97 -8.02 7.39
N GLU A 44 15.07 -6.86 6.76
CA GLU A 44 13.95 -6.23 6.06
C GLU A 44 13.46 -7.12 4.92
N SER A 45 14.36 -7.71 4.14
CA SER A 45 13.98 -8.61 3.04
C SER A 45 13.23 -9.86 3.51
N LEU A 46 13.51 -10.34 4.73
CA LEU A 46 12.84 -11.50 5.33
C LEU A 46 11.46 -11.17 5.92
N THR A 47 11.19 -9.90 6.20
CA THR A 47 9.98 -9.45 6.90
C THR A 47 9.06 -8.59 6.04
N ASN A 48 9.58 -8.07 4.93
CA ASN A 48 8.81 -7.27 4.00
C ASN A 48 7.97 -8.19 3.10
N ASP A 49 6.65 -8.16 3.30
CA ASP A 49 5.67 -8.90 2.48
C ASP A 49 5.83 -8.64 0.97
N ARG A 50 6.38 -7.46 0.61
CA ARG A 50 6.68 -7.09 -0.79
C ARG A 50 7.82 -7.88 -1.39
N LEU A 51 8.81 -8.27 -0.59
CA LEU A 51 10.03 -8.94 -1.06
C LEU A 51 9.93 -10.46 -0.91
N THR A 52 9.35 -10.92 0.19
CA THR A 52 9.23 -12.36 0.45
C THR A 52 8.24 -13.04 -0.49
N GLY A 53 7.28 -12.29 -1.06
CA GLY A 53 6.15 -12.87 -1.81
C GLY A 53 5.32 -13.84 -0.96
N ALA A 54 5.57 -13.90 0.35
CA ALA A 54 5.21 -15.02 1.22
C ALA A 54 3.69 -15.22 1.38
N LEU A 55 2.91 -14.22 0.99
CA LEU A 55 1.46 -14.28 1.08
C LEU A 55 0.79 -14.75 -0.23
N GLY A 56 1.53 -14.88 -1.35
CA GLY A 56 0.96 -15.25 -2.65
C GLY A 56 -0.18 -14.32 -3.13
N ARG A 57 -0.34 -13.16 -2.49
CA ARG A 57 -1.54 -12.31 -2.64
C ARG A 57 -1.68 -11.76 -4.06
N LEU A 58 -0.56 -11.44 -4.71
CA LEU A 58 -0.59 -10.97 -6.10
C LEU A 58 -1.03 -12.05 -7.09
N ASP A 59 -0.93 -13.33 -6.74
CA ASP A 59 -1.41 -14.42 -7.61
C ASP A 59 -2.95 -14.42 -7.73
N ALA A 60 -3.65 -13.70 -6.85
CA ALA A 60 -5.09 -13.44 -7.00
C ALA A 60 -5.40 -12.45 -8.14
N ILE A 61 -4.40 -11.72 -8.64
CA ILE A 61 -4.52 -10.80 -9.77
C ILE A 61 -3.96 -11.50 -11.02
N PRO A 62 -4.73 -11.65 -12.11
CA PRO A 62 -4.21 -12.19 -13.36
C PRO A 62 -2.96 -11.41 -13.80
N ARG A 63 -1.90 -12.09 -14.23
CA ARG A 63 -0.64 -11.43 -14.64
C ARG A 63 -0.81 -10.41 -15.76
N ALA A 64 -1.82 -10.58 -16.61
CA ALA A 64 -2.14 -9.63 -17.67
C ALA A 64 -2.64 -8.27 -17.12
N ASP A 65 -3.15 -8.24 -15.89
CA ASP A 65 -3.68 -7.04 -15.22
C ASP A 65 -2.63 -6.38 -14.30
N TRP A 66 -1.41 -6.94 -14.22
CA TRP A 66 -0.35 -6.36 -13.41
C TRP A 66 0.15 -5.06 -14.07
N ALA A 67 0.23 -4.00 -13.28
CA ALA A 67 0.94 -2.80 -13.69
C ALA A 67 2.43 -3.10 -13.73
N VAL A 68 2.98 -3.27 -14.93
CA VAL A 68 4.40 -3.41 -15.22
C VAL A 68 4.85 -2.27 -16.12
N ASP A 69 6.09 -1.81 -15.97
CA ASP A 69 6.73 -0.78 -16.82
C ASP A 69 6.08 0.61 -16.84
N ALA A 70 5.28 0.97 -15.83
CA ALA A 70 4.74 2.31 -15.65
C ALA A 70 5.39 3.06 -14.47
N PRO A 71 5.58 4.38 -14.56
CA PRO A 71 5.97 5.19 -13.41
C PRO A 71 5.01 4.97 -12.24
N GLY A 72 5.55 4.61 -11.07
CA GLY A 72 4.74 4.31 -9.88
C GLY A 72 4.07 2.93 -9.88
N ALA A 73 4.27 2.08 -10.89
CA ALA A 73 3.73 0.71 -10.94
C ALA A 73 4.05 -0.09 -9.66
N SER A 74 5.29 0.05 -9.17
CA SER A 74 5.71 -0.54 -7.90
C SER A 74 4.85 -0.11 -6.70
N LEU A 75 4.43 1.16 -6.64
CA LEU A 75 3.57 1.66 -5.56
C LEU A 75 2.14 1.16 -5.73
N ALA A 76 1.65 1.11 -6.97
CA ALA A 76 0.33 0.59 -7.29
C ALA A 76 0.20 -0.89 -6.89
N MET A 77 1.17 -1.72 -7.31
CA MET A 77 1.17 -3.16 -7.00
C MET A 77 1.33 -3.43 -5.50
N ALA A 78 2.11 -2.62 -4.78
CA ALA A 78 2.27 -2.79 -3.33
C ALA A 78 0.96 -2.59 -2.54
N ALA A 79 0.05 -1.76 -3.02
CA ALA A 79 -1.23 -1.53 -2.34
C ALA A 79 -2.11 -2.79 -2.23
N PHE A 80 -1.87 -3.80 -3.07
CA PHE A 80 -2.60 -5.07 -3.05
C PHE A 80 -2.05 -6.07 -2.02
N LEU A 81 -0.83 -5.84 -1.51
CA LEU A 81 -0.17 -6.75 -0.58
C LEU A 81 -0.55 -6.52 0.88
N HIS A 82 -1.07 -5.34 1.21
CA HIS A 82 -1.35 -4.90 2.58
C HIS A 82 -2.84 -4.61 2.86
N PRO A 83 -3.79 -5.54 2.61
CA PRO A 83 -5.16 -5.41 3.07
C PRO A 83 -5.24 -5.32 4.60
N ALA A 84 -6.24 -4.57 5.08
CA ALA A 84 -6.61 -4.59 6.49
C ALA A 84 -7.18 -5.97 6.88
N PRO A 85 -7.03 -6.43 8.13
CA PRO A 85 -7.56 -7.73 8.58
C PRO A 85 -9.07 -7.91 8.36
N GLY A 86 -9.84 -6.82 8.34
CA GLY A 86 -11.29 -6.84 8.07
C GLY A 86 -11.67 -6.39 6.65
N GLY A 87 -10.69 -6.23 5.75
CA GLY A 87 -10.90 -5.59 4.46
C GLY A 87 -11.05 -4.07 4.54
N GLY A 88 -11.28 -3.46 3.39
CA GLY A 88 -11.58 -2.04 3.22
C GLY A 88 -13.03 -1.79 2.81
N ARG A 89 -13.33 -0.56 2.37
CA ARG A 89 -14.68 -0.20 1.89
C ARG A 89 -15.07 -0.99 0.64
N PHE A 90 -14.09 -1.35 -0.19
CA PHE A 90 -14.29 -1.92 -1.53
C PHE A 90 -13.39 -3.14 -1.81
N ASN A 91 -12.69 -3.66 -0.80
CA ASN A 91 -11.84 -4.83 -0.94
C ASN A 91 -11.96 -5.72 0.30
N ALA A 92 -11.76 -7.02 0.12
CA ALA A 92 -11.80 -7.99 1.21
C ALA A 92 -10.42 -8.10 1.92
N ALA A 93 -10.30 -8.98 2.92
CA ALA A 93 -9.08 -9.12 3.71
C ALA A 93 -7.97 -9.89 2.98
N GLU A 94 -8.31 -10.58 1.89
CA GLU A 94 -7.44 -11.46 1.13
C GLU A 94 -6.55 -10.68 0.15
N LEU A 95 -7.06 -9.55 -0.36
CA LEU A 95 -6.38 -8.73 -1.36
C LEU A 95 -6.60 -7.25 -1.07
N GLY A 96 -5.52 -6.49 -1.02
CA GLY A 96 -5.56 -5.04 -0.87
C GLY A 96 -6.16 -4.34 -2.08
N ALA A 97 -6.14 -3.01 -2.09
CA ALA A 97 -6.67 -2.25 -3.21
C ALA A 97 -5.93 -0.92 -3.43
N TRP A 98 -5.89 -0.52 -4.70
CA TRP A 98 -5.46 0.80 -5.09
C TRP A 98 -6.59 1.82 -4.93
N TYR A 99 -6.60 2.54 -3.80
CA TYR A 99 -7.48 3.68 -3.57
C TYR A 99 -6.88 4.96 -4.16
N ALA A 100 -7.60 5.60 -5.07
CA ALA A 100 -7.23 6.89 -5.65
C ALA A 100 -8.48 7.68 -6.05
N ALA A 101 -8.35 8.99 -6.21
CA ALA A 101 -9.42 9.89 -6.64
C ALA A 101 -9.03 10.67 -7.91
N CYS A 102 -10.01 11.04 -8.74
CA CYS A 102 -9.75 11.88 -9.91
C CYS A 102 -9.34 13.31 -9.51
N GLU A 103 -9.87 13.81 -8.40
CA GLU A 103 -9.55 15.14 -7.87
C GLU A 103 -8.61 15.06 -6.66
N LEU A 104 -7.63 15.97 -6.60
CA LEU A 104 -6.67 16.02 -5.49
C LEU A 104 -7.36 16.29 -4.15
N GLU A 105 -8.32 17.23 -4.11
CA GLU A 105 -9.09 17.56 -2.90
C GLU A 105 -9.86 16.34 -2.37
N SER A 106 -10.41 15.52 -3.26
CA SER A 106 -11.06 14.27 -2.88
C SER A 106 -10.07 13.28 -2.25
N ALA A 107 -8.87 13.16 -2.81
CA ALA A 107 -7.82 12.30 -2.24
C ALA A 107 -7.36 12.80 -0.86
N ILE A 108 -7.23 14.12 -0.67
CA ILE A 108 -6.92 14.76 0.62
C ILE A 108 -8.05 14.48 1.63
N GLY A 109 -9.30 14.71 1.23
CA GLY A 109 -10.47 14.51 2.09
C GLY A 109 -10.60 13.07 2.60
N GLU A 110 -10.51 12.06 1.71
CA GLU A 110 -10.55 10.65 2.11
C GLU A 110 -9.37 10.27 3.02
N THR A 111 -8.16 10.79 2.71
CA THR A 111 -6.97 10.58 3.55
C THR A 111 -7.17 11.13 4.96
N LEU A 112 -7.62 12.40 5.08
CA LEU A 112 -7.91 13.03 6.37
C LEU A 112 -9.00 12.29 7.15
N TYR A 113 -10.08 11.88 6.48
CA TYR A 113 -11.17 11.13 7.10
C TYR A 113 -10.67 9.82 7.70
N HIS A 114 -9.95 9.02 6.93
CA HIS A 114 -9.46 7.71 7.36
C HIS A 114 -8.36 7.83 8.44
N HIS A 115 -7.45 8.80 8.33
CA HIS A 115 -6.47 9.08 9.39
C HIS A 115 -7.13 9.55 10.68
N THR A 116 -8.09 10.47 10.61
CA THR A 116 -8.81 10.98 11.79
C THR A 116 -9.55 9.86 12.50
N ARG A 117 -10.24 8.98 11.75
CA ARG A 117 -10.91 7.82 12.31
C ARG A 117 -9.93 6.88 13.01
N ARG A 118 -8.79 6.59 12.38
CA ARG A 118 -7.76 5.71 12.96
C ARG A 118 -7.17 6.29 14.23
N LEU A 119 -6.84 7.59 14.22
CA LEU A 119 -6.30 8.29 15.38
C LEU A 119 -7.29 8.32 16.54
N LYS A 120 -8.59 8.55 16.27
CA LYS A 120 -9.64 8.49 17.29
C LYS A 120 -9.81 7.09 17.91
N ALA A 121 -9.57 6.04 17.13
CA ALA A 121 -9.70 4.65 17.58
C ALA A 121 -8.46 4.14 18.33
N SER A 122 -7.32 4.83 18.24
CA SER A 122 -6.09 4.45 18.93
C SER A 122 -6.08 5.02 20.34
N ALA A 123 -6.03 4.15 21.35
CA ALA A 123 -6.01 4.57 22.75
C ALA A 123 -4.67 5.20 23.19
N ALA A 124 -3.56 4.96 22.48
CA ALA A 124 -2.22 5.51 22.83
C ALA A 124 -1.10 5.32 21.77
N GLY A 125 -1.39 5.02 20.50
CA GLY A 125 -0.33 4.78 19.51
C GLY A 125 -0.78 3.93 18.33
N PHE A 126 -0.27 4.27 17.15
CA PHE A 126 -0.53 3.58 15.89
C PHE A 126 -0.36 2.06 16.04
N PRO A 127 -1.34 1.20 15.68
CA PRO A 127 -0.97 -0.09 15.13
C PRO A 127 -0.21 0.19 13.83
N ALA A 128 1.05 -0.23 13.76
CA ALA A 128 1.99 0.00 12.66
C ALA A 128 1.65 -0.84 11.41
N THR A 129 0.38 -0.88 11.02
CA THR A 129 -0.07 -1.57 9.83
C THR A 129 -0.38 -0.51 8.76
N ILE A 130 0.43 -0.48 7.71
CA ILE A 130 0.22 0.37 6.53
C ILE A 130 -1.00 -0.17 5.78
N GLN A 131 -1.99 0.68 5.49
CA GLN A 131 -3.09 0.45 4.55
C GLN A 131 -2.89 1.30 3.30
#